data_AF-A0A6N8H0H0-F1
#
_entry.id   AF-A0A6N8H0H0-F1
#
_cell.length_a   1.000
_cell.length_b   1.000
_cell.length_c   1.000
_cell.angle_alpha   90.00
_cell.angle_beta   90.00
_cell.angle_gamma   90.00
#
_symmetry.space_group_name_H-M   'P 1'
#
loop_
_entity.id
_entity.type
_entity.pdbx_description
1 polymer ?
#
loop_
_entity_poly.entity_id
_entity_poly.type
_entity_poly.pdbx_seq_one_letter_code
_entity_poly.pdbx_strand_id
1 'polypeptide(L)'
;MPWQVPIYDRTEADVKAKADKCYFSAAMLNRIEGNLAYLADLFGVTIQTKTWVSTDFLTPSQMQRILANLKTVRDAYNTLPGTPEIPAFPATGYADVNAIEQILWSLRETWERNDNPARKVYTGELYAGQMIGVI
;
A
#
# COMPACT_ATOMS: atom_id res chain seq x y z
N MET A 1 6.69 9.34 -5.94
CA MET A 1 5.43 9.59 -6.69
C MET A 1 4.35 9.99 -5.69
N PRO A 2 3.35 10.81 -6.04
CA PRO A 2 2.27 11.12 -5.11
C PRO A 2 1.43 9.86 -4.81
N TRP A 3 0.88 9.79 -3.59
CA TRP A 3 -0.04 8.73 -3.19
C TRP A 3 -1.31 8.76 -4.06
N GLN A 4 -1.76 7.59 -4.50
CA GLN A 4 -3.00 7.40 -5.24
C GLN A 4 -3.95 6.52 -4.43
N VAL A 5 -5.23 6.90 -4.34
CA VAL A 5 -6.22 6.14 -3.57
C VAL A 5 -6.37 4.73 -4.15
N PRO A 6 -6.06 3.66 -3.40
CA PRO A 6 -6.21 2.29 -3.88
C PRO A 6 -7.69 1.95 -4.09
N ILE A 7 -7.97 1.10 -5.07
CA ILE A 7 -9.32 0.60 -5.36
C ILE A 7 -9.34 -0.87 -4.94
N TYR A 8 -10.18 -1.27 -3.99
CA TYR A 8 -10.24 -2.67 -3.53
C TYR A 8 -11.68 -3.16 -3.33
N ASP A 9 -12.64 -2.48 -3.96
CA ASP A 9 -14.08 -2.75 -3.89
C ASP A 9 -14.61 -3.47 -5.15
N ARG A 10 -13.73 -4.09 -5.95
CA ARG A 10 -14.16 -4.80 -7.17
C ARG A 10 -15.01 -6.00 -6.81
N THR A 11 -16.16 -6.13 -7.47
CA THR A 11 -17.10 -7.24 -7.27
C THR A 11 -17.20 -8.12 -8.52
N GLU A 12 -17.79 -9.31 -8.37
CA GLU A 12 -18.11 -10.17 -9.51
C GLU A 12 -19.10 -9.48 -10.48
N ALA A 13 -20.02 -8.66 -9.96
CA ALA A 13 -20.94 -7.88 -10.77
C ALA A 13 -20.19 -6.85 -11.65
N ASP A 14 -19.16 -6.19 -11.10
CA ASP A 14 -18.31 -5.28 -11.85
C ASP A 14 -17.56 -5.99 -12.98
N VAL A 15 -17.06 -7.20 -12.71
CA VAL A 15 -16.38 -8.04 -13.72
C VAL A 15 -17.36 -8.44 -14.83
N LYS A 16 -18.58 -8.86 -14.49
CA LYS A 16 -19.64 -9.19 -15.45
C LYS A 16 -20.05 -7.96 -16.29
N ALA A 17 -20.11 -6.79 -15.66
CA ALA A 17 -20.40 -5.52 -16.31
C ALA A 17 -19.20 -4.95 -17.11
N LYS A 18 -18.02 -5.58 -17.03
CA LYS A 18 -16.78 -5.09 -17.62
C LYS A 18 -16.45 -3.65 -17.21
N ALA A 19 -16.67 -3.34 -15.93
CA ALA A 19 -16.38 -2.02 -15.40
C ALA A 19 -14.90 -1.68 -15.56
N ASP A 20 -14.59 -0.40 -15.82
CA ASP A 20 -13.22 0.05 -16.11
C ASP A 20 -12.21 -0.32 -15.01
N LYS A 21 -12.67 -0.33 -13.75
CA LYS A 21 -11.86 -0.70 -12.59
C LYS A 21 -11.38 -2.16 -12.59
N CYS A 22 -12.03 -3.05 -13.35
CA CYS A 22 -11.73 -4.48 -13.42
C CYS A 22 -10.70 -4.84 -14.50
N TYR A 23 -10.28 -3.89 -15.34
CA TYR A 23 -9.25 -4.15 -16.34
C TYR A 23 -7.84 -4.07 -15.74
N PHE A 24 -7.00 -5.03 -16.11
CA PHE A 24 -5.54 -4.97 -15.93
C PHE A 24 -4.93 -3.94 -16.88
N SER A 25 -5.15 -2.67 -16.56
CA SER A 25 -4.66 -1.53 -17.32
C SER A 25 -3.31 -1.03 -16.81
N ALA A 26 -2.57 -0.32 -17.67
CA ALA A 26 -1.36 0.39 -17.27
C ALA A 26 -1.64 1.38 -16.11
N ALA A 27 -2.81 2.01 -16.08
CA ALA A 27 -3.23 2.89 -14.99
C ALA A 27 -3.33 2.16 -13.65
N MET A 28 -3.91 0.95 -13.63
CA MET A 28 -3.98 0.14 -12.41
C MET A 28 -2.59 -0.30 -11.94
N LEU A 29 -1.73 -0.76 -12.85
CA LEU A 29 -0.37 -1.17 -12.51
C LEU A 29 0.48 0.01 -12.01
N ASN A 30 0.38 1.17 -12.65
CA ASN A 30 1.05 2.40 -12.20
C ASN A 30 0.54 2.89 -10.85
N ARG A 31 -0.74 2.66 -10.53
CA ARG A 31 -1.27 2.96 -9.19
C ARG A 31 -0.64 2.05 -8.13
N ILE A 32 -0.62 0.74 -8.36
CA ILE A 32 -0.02 -0.24 -7.45
C ILE A 32 1.47 0.05 -7.26
N GLU A 33 2.22 0.18 -8.35
CA GLU A 33 3.67 0.40 -8.29
C GLU A 33 4.04 1.80 -7.78
N GLY A 34 3.26 2.82 -8.13
CA GLY A 34 3.43 4.18 -7.60
C GLY A 34 3.21 4.23 -6.09
N ASN A 35 2.21 3.53 -5.58
CA ASN A 35 1.95 3.41 -4.14
C ASN A 35 3.00 2.57 -3.42
N LEU A 36 3.49 1.49 -4.03
CA LEU A 36 4.63 0.74 -3.53
C LEU A 36 5.87 1.63 -3.41
N ALA A 37 6.17 2.42 -4.44
CA ALA A 37 7.29 3.36 -4.41
C ALA A 37 7.13 4.43 -3.32
N TYR A 38 5.91 4.96 -3.15
CA TYR A 38 5.59 5.92 -2.09
C TYR A 38 5.82 5.33 -0.70
N LEU A 39 5.31 4.12 -0.43
CA LEU A 39 5.50 3.46 0.86
C LEU A 39 6.94 3.02 1.08
N ALA A 40 7.64 2.61 0.03
CA ALA A 40 9.05 2.23 0.11
C ALA A 40 9.92 3.41 0.54
N ASP A 41 9.71 4.59 -0.05
CA ASP A 41 10.36 5.85 0.34
C ASP A 41 10.04 6.21 1.80
N LEU A 42 8.76 6.09 2.18
CA LEU A 42 8.28 6.38 3.54
C LEU A 42 8.89 5.46 4.60
N PHE A 43 9.09 4.18 4.28
CA PHE A 43 9.63 3.18 5.20
C PHE A 43 11.15 3.00 5.07
N GLY A 44 11.80 3.73 4.15
CA GLY A 44 13.24 3.63 3.92
C GLY A 44 13.71 2.31 3.31
N VAL A 45 12.84 1.61 2.57
CA VAL A 45 13.19 0.35 1.88
C VAL A 45 13.41 0.57 0.38
N THR A 46 14.32 -0.20 -0.20
CA THR A 46 14.61 -0.14 -1.64
C THR A 46 13.82 -1.20 -2.38
N ILE A 47 13.05 -0.78 -3.39
CA ILE A 47 12.33 -1.66 -4.31
C ILE A 47 12.60 -1.25 -5.75
N GLN A 48 12.34 -2.16 -6.69
CA GLN A 48 12.46 -1.86 -8.12
C GLN A 48 11.06 -1.66 -8.70
N THR A 49 10.75 -0.50 -9.26
CA THR A 49 9.45 -0.24 -9.90
C THR A 49 9.57 -0.02 -11.40
N LYS A 50 8.47 -0.27 -12.12
CA LYS A 50 8.34 0.01 -13.57
C LYS A 50 7.19 0.99 -13.78
N THR A 51 7.38 1.96 -14.68
CA THR A 51 6.27 2.74 -15.24
C THR A 51 5.71 2.01 -16.45
N TRP A 52 4.40 1.77 -16.44
CA TRP A 52 3.67 1.02 -17.44
C TRP A 52 3.04 1.93 -18.48
N VAL A 53 3.13 1.53 -19.74
CA VAL A 53 2.37 2.13 -20.85
C VAL A 53 1.32 1.15 -21.37
N SER A 54 0.29 1.65 -22.05
CA SER A 54 -0.84 0.83 -22.53
C SER A 54 -0.44 -0.30 -23.49
N THR A 55 0.73 -0.20 -24.11
CA THR A 55 1.30 -1.21 -25.02
C THR A 55 2.15 -2.26 -24.31
N ASP A 56 2.42 -2.09 -23.01
CA ASP A 56 3.16 -3.07 -22.22
C ASP A 56 2.29 -4.27 -21.89
N PHE A 57 2.92 -5.45 -21.85
CA PHE A 57 2.30 -6.68 -21.38
C PHE A 57 2.86 -7.05 -20.01
N LEU A 58 1.97 -7.33 -19.06
CA LEU A 58 2.35 -7.85 -17.75
C LEU A 58 2.84 -9.29 -17.91
N THR A 59 4.15 -9.49 -17.71
CA THR A 59 4.75 -10.82 -17.71
C THR A 59 4.68 -11.48 -16.34
N PRO A 60 4.71 -12.82 -16.25
CA PRO A 60 4.79 -13.54 -14.98
C PRO A 60 5.92 -13.07 -14.04
N SER A 61 7.11 -12.80 -14.59
CA SER A 61 8.26 -12.31 -13.83
C SER A 61 8.03 -10.90 -13.28
N GLN A 62 7.32 -10.03 -14.02
CA GLN A 62 6.95 -8.71 -13.52
C GLN A 62 5.91 -8.79 -12.41
N MET A 63 4.94 -9.69 -12.50
CA MET A 63 3.99 -9.91 -11.40
C MET A 63 4.71 -10.43 -10.14
N GLN A 64 5.63 -11.39 -10.30
CA GLN A 64 6.45 -11.87 -9.18
C GLN A 64 7.28 -10.74 -8.54
N ARG A 65 7.86 -9.84 -9.34
CA ARG A 65 8.54 -8.64 -8.83
C ARG A 65 7.60 -7.73 -8.04
N ILE A 66 6.38 -7.49 -8.53
CA ILE A 66 5.39 -6.66 -7.83
C ILE A 66 5.02 -7.29 -6.48
N LEU A 67 4.77 -8.60 -6.44
CA LEU A 67 4.48 -9.32 -5.19
C LEU A 67 5.67 -9.33 -4.22
N ALA A 68 6.90 -9.47 -4.75
CA ALA A 68 8.11 -9.37 -3.94
C ALA A 68 8.28 -7.98 -3.33
N ASN A 69 8.07 -6.91 -4.12
CA ASN A 69 8.07 -5.54 -3.60
C ASN A 69 7.01 -5.33 -2.53
N LEU A 70 5.79 -5.83 -2.75
CA LEU A 70 4.70 -5.76 -1.78
C LEU A 70 5.09 -6.45 -0.48
N LYS A 71 5.74 -7.61 -0.56
CA LYS A 71 6.29 -8.32 0.59
C LYS A 71 7.34 -7.48 1.32
N THR A 72 8.32 -6.92 0.60
CA THR A 72 9.35 -6.06 1.19
C THR A 72 8.75 -4.86 1.93
N VAL A 73 7.79 -4.18 1.33
CA VAL A 73 7.13 -3.02 1.94
C VAL A 73 6.25 -3.44 3.12
N ARG A 74 5.57 -4.59 3.03
CA ARG A 74 4.77 -5.13 4.15
C ARG A 74 5.65 -5.56 5.32
N ASP A 75 6.79 -6.20 5.05
CA ASP A 75 7.71 -6.66 6.09
C ASP A 75 8.44 -5.48 6.79
N ALA A 76 8.47 -4.30 6.16
CA ALA A 76 9.10 -3.09 6.69
C ALA A 76 8.27 -2.37 7.76
N TYR A 77 6.96 -2.62 7.85
CA TYR A 77 6.08 -1.89 8.76
C TYR A 77 5.00 -2.79 9.37
N ASN A 78 4.49 -2.39 10.53
CA ASN A 78 3.43 -3.15 11.20
C ASN A 78 2.12 -3.09 10.41
N THR A 79 1.41 -4.21 10.34
CA THR A 79 0.10 -4.31 9.68
C THR A 79 -1.04 -4.29 10.69
N LEU A 80 -2.16 -3.66 10.33
CA LEU A 80 -3.39 -3.72 11.12
C LEU A 80 -3.93 -5.16 11.19
N PRO A 81 -4.52 -5.57 12.33
CA PRO A 81 -5.33 -6.79 12.40
C PRO A 81 -6.43 -6.78 11.31
N GLY A 82 -6.56 -7.87 10.56
CA GLY A 82 -7.53 -7.98 9.45
C GLY A 82 -7.01 -7.51 8.09
N THR A 83 -5.74 -7.11 7.98
CA THR A 83 -5.09 -6.92 6.68
C THR A 83 -5.01 -8.29 5.96
N PRO A 84 -5.46 -8.40 4.70
CA PRO A 84 -5.43 -9.67 3.99
C PRO A 84 -4.00 -10.14 3.74
N GLU A 85 -3.84 -11.45 3.56
CA GLU A 85 -2.54 -12.02 3.20
C GLU A 85 -2.12 -11.65 1.78
N ILE A 86 -0.79 -11.67 1.52
CA ILE A 86 -0.29 -11.42 0.17
C ILE A 86 -0.81 -12.55 -0.72
N PRO A 87 -1.50 -12.24 -1.84
CA PRO A 87 -2.05 -13.27 -2.71
C PRO A 87 -0.93 -14.09 -3.35
N ALA A 88 -1.20 -15.38 -3.53
CA ALA A 88 -0.29 -16.28 -4.22
C ALA A 88 -0.23 -15.96 -5.72
N PHE A 89 0.91 -16.22 -6.34
CA PHE A 89 1.05 -16.16 -7.80
C PHE A 89 -0.02 -17.08 -8.45
N PRO A 90 -0.75 -16.64 -9.50
CA PRO A 90 -0.48 -15.49 -10.37
C PRO A 90 -1.05 -14.13 -9.93
N ALA A 91 -1.86 -14.06 -8.87
CA ALA A 91 -2.46 -12.82 -8.35
C ALA A 91 -3.15 -11.92 -9.40
N THR A 92 -3.81 -12.53 -10.39
CA THR A 92 -4.51 -11.82 -11.48
C THR A 92 -6.02 -11.75 -11.29
N GLY A 93 -6.58 -12.41 -10.27
CA GLY A 93 -8.01 -12.33 -9.98
C GLY A 93 -8.39 -10.95 -9.42
N TYR A 94 -9.64 -10.51 -9.61
CA TYR A 94 -10.11 -9.25 -9.03
C TYR A 94 -9.99 -9.24 -7.49
N ALA A 95 -10.19 -10.41 -6.85
CA ALA A 95 -10.01 -10.57 -5.41
C ALA A 95 -8.55 -10.40 -4.99
N ASP A 96 -7.60 -10.91 -5.79
CA ASP A 96 -6.16 -10.76 -5.53
C ASP A 96 -5.74 -9.30 -5.66
N VAL A 97 -6.21 -8.61 -6.70
CA VAL A 97 -5.94 -7.18 -6.91
C VAL A 97 -6.53 -6.35 -5.76
N ASN A 98 -7.74 -6.68 -5.31
CA ASN A 98 -8.32 -6.03 -4.14
C ASN A 98 -7.46 -6.27 -2.89
N ALA A 99 -6.96 -7.49 -2.66
CA ALA A 99 -6.09 -7.79 -1.54
C ALA A 99 -4.79 -6.96 -1.60
N ILE A 100 -4.14 -6.87 -2.78
CA ILE A 100 -2.93 -6.04 -2.98
C ILE A 100 -3.22 -4.58 -2.63
N GLU A 101 -4.27 -4.00 -3.20
CA GLU A 101 -4.62 -2.60 -2.99
C GLU A 101 -5.08 -2.31 -1.54
N GLN A 102 -5.74 -3.27 -0.89
CA GLN A 102 -6.11 -3.19 0.51
C GLN A 102 -4.89 -3.24 1.43
N ILE A 103 -3.88 -4.08 1.14
CA ILE A 103 -2.61 -4.10 1.89
C ILE A 103 -1.93 -2.74 1.82
N LEU A 104 -1.84 -2.15 0.61
CA LEU A 104 -1.24 -0.83 0.44
C LEU A 104 -1.98 0.23 1.26
N TRP A 105 -3.32 0.22 1.22
CA TRP A 105 -4.14 1.13 2.03
C TRP A 105 -3.91 0.92 3.52
N SER A 106 -3.93 -0.32 4.02
CA SER A 106 -3.73 -0.65 5.43
C SER A 106 -2.36 -0.20 5.94
N LEU A 107 -1.29 -0.42 5.16
CA LEU A 107 0.06 0.00 5.53
C LEU A 107 0.13 1.52 5.66
N ARG A 108 -0.42 2.25 4.69
CA ARG A 108 -0.49 3.71 4.77
C ARG A 108 -1.28 4.17 5.98
N GLU A 109 -2.48 3.62 6.19
CA GLU A 109 -3.35 4.04 7.29
C GLU A 109 -2.72 3.74 8.66
N THR A 110 -1.97 2.64 8.79
CA THR A 110 -1.22 2.34 10.01
C THR A 110 -0.15 3.39 10.28
N TRP A 111 0.63 3.74 9.26
CA TRP A 111 1.65 4.79 9.37
C TRP A 111 1.02 6.16 9.66
N GLU A 112 -0.07 6.49 9.00
CA GLU A 112 -0.81 7.73 9.23
C GLU A 112 -1.31 7.85 10.68
N ARG A 113 -1.73 6.74 11.30
CA ARG A 113 -2.18 6.72 12.69
C ARG A 113 -1.02 6.77 13.69
N ASN A 114 0.04 6.02 13.42
CA ASN A 114 1.11 5.79 14.39
C ASN A 114 2.23 6.82 14.30
N ASP A 115 2.56 7.28 13.10
CA ASP A 115 3.81 7.97 12.82
C ASP A 115 3.68 9.29 12.08
N ASN A 116 2.56 9.58 11.41
CA ASN A 116 2.38 10.87 10.76
C ASN A 116 2.38 12.00 11.81
N PRO A 117 3.39 12.88 11.83
CA PRO A 117 3.48 13.97 12.81
C PRO A 117 2.32 14.96 12.73
N ALA A 118 1.63 15.07 11.58
CA ALA A 118 0.44 15.91 11.44
C ALA A 118 -0.82 15.31 12.11
N ARG A 119 -0.88 13.98 12.27
CA ARG A 119 -1.96 13.26 12.98
C ARG A 119 -1.58 12.90 14.40
N LYS A 120 -0.29 12.86 14.74
CA LYS A 120 0.21 13.01 16.11
C LYS A 120 -0.14 14.42 16.59
N VAL A 121 -1.43 14.65 16.88
CA VAL A 121 -1.82 15.69 17.81
C VAL A 121 -1.16 15.28 19.11
N TYR A 122 0.03 15.84 19.37
CA TYR A 122 0.55 15.91 20.72
C TYR A 122 -0.60 16.45 21.55
N THR A 123 -1.18 15.59 22.38
CA THR A 123 -1.98 16.04 23.50
C THR A 123 -0.98 16.79 24.39
N GLY A 124 -0.81 18.10 24.15
CA GLY A 124 -0.02 18.95 25.02
C GLY A 124 -0.51 18.71 26.46
N GLU A 125 0.35 18.54 27.46
CA GLU A 125 1.68 19.14 27.64
C GLU A 125 2.66 18.17 28.32
N LEU A 126 3.96 18.29 28.02
CA LEU A 126 5.01 18.03 29.02
C LEU A 126 5.25 19.37 29.74
N TYR A 127 4.79 19.47 30.99
CA TYR A 127 5.12 20.63 31.82
C TYR A 127 6.62 20.58 32.19
N ALA A 128 7.39 21.54 31.70
CA ALA A 128 8.68 21.87 32.27
C ALA A 128 8.46 22.56 33.64
N GLY A 129 8.35 21.78 34.72
CA GLY A 129 8.10 22.33 36.06
C GLY A 129 7.74 21.37 37.19
N GLN A 130 7.49 20.07 36.97
CA GLN A 130 7.42 19.15 38.12
C GLN A 130 8.81 18.94 38.68
N MET A 131 9.10 19.65 39.77
CA MET A 131 10.32 19.56 40.54
C MET A 131 10.65 18.09 40.82
N ILE A 132 11.86 17.69 40.44
CA ILE A 132 12.58 16.64 41.17
C ILE A 132 12.68 17.19 42.59
N GLY A 133 11.84 16.70 43.49
CA GLY A 133 11.97 16.92 44.91
C GLY A 133 13.23 16.21 45.39
N VAL A 134 14.36 16.91 45.35
CA VAL A 134 15.43 16.72 46.32
C VAL A 134 15.06 17.62 47.50
N ILE A 135 14.61 17.01 48.60
CA ILE A 135 15.23 17.00 49.94
C ILE A 135 14.73 15.72 50.62
#